data_AF-A0A1W9L152-F1
#
_entry.id   AF-A0A1W9L152-F1
#
_cell.length_a   1.000
_cell.length_b   1.000
_cell.length_c   1.000
_cell.angle_alpha   90.00
_cell.angle_beta   90.00
_cell.angle_gamma   90.00
#
_symmetry.space_group_name_H-M   'P 1'
#
loop_
_entity.id
_entity.type
_entity.pdbx_description
1 polymer ?
#
loop_
_entity_poly.entity_id
_entity_poly.type
_entity_poly.pdbx_seq_one_letter_code
_entity_poly.pdbx_strand_id
1 'polypeptide(L)'
;METLSDEEVAKVMFHQRSQETNGQSEMLRPHLQKVIAISAVLRSGERLKVASLGDESATEQDIIQLFFKTIQHYTPTLISWNGSGFDLPVLHYRA
;
A
#
# COMPACT_ATOMS: atom_id res chain seq x y z
N MET A 1 -16.36 -8.85 28.09
CA MET A 1 -16.28 -8.63 26.63
C MET A 1 -15.30 -9.66 26.12
N GLU A 2 -15.74 -10.64 25.34
CA GLU A 2 -14.84 -11.61 24.70
C GLU A 2 -13.95 -10.84 23.72
N THR A 3 -12.64 -11.02 23.86
CA THR A 3 -11.65 -10.53 22.89
C THR A 3 -11.75 -11.40 21.65
N LEU A 4 -12.26 -10.82 20.56
CA LEU A 4 -12.24 -11.41 19.23
C LEU A 4 -10.78 -11.70 18.81
N SER A 5 -10.58 -12.78 18.06
CA SER A 5 -9.33 -13.02 17.34
C SER A 5 -9.13 -12.00 16.21
N ASP A 6 -7.89 -11.81 15.75
CA ASP A 6 -7.58 -10.91 14.63
C ASP A 6 -8.38 -11.25 13.36
N GLU A 7 -8.62 -12.54 13.11
CA GLU A 7 -9.42 -13.00 11.98
C GLU A 7 -10.90 -12.59 12.13
N GLU A 8 -11.46 -12.71 13.33
CA GLU A 8 -12.83 -12.27 13.62
C GLU A 8 -12.97 -10.76 13.54
N VAL A 9 -11.99 -10.01 14.05
CA VAL A 9 -11.94 -8.55 13.90
C VAL A 9 -11.92 -8.16 12.42
N ALA A 10 -11.08 -8.80 11.61
CA ALA A 10 -11.03 -8.54 10.17
C ALA A 10 -12.37 -8.82 9.48
N LYS A 11 -13.02 -9.95 9.78
CA LYS A 11 -14.35 -10.30 9.25
C LYS A 11 -15.40 -9.23 9.59
N VAL A 12 -15.42 -8.77 10.85
CA VAL A 12 -16.34 -7.71 11.29
C VAL A 12 -16.06 -6.41 10.53
N MET A 13 -14.80 -6.01 10.38
CA MET A 13 -14.43 -4.78 9.67
C MET A 13 -14.81 -4.83 8.19
N PHE A 14 -14.56 -5.95 7.50
CA PHE A 14 -14.96 -6.12 6.10
C PHE A 14 -16.48 -6.11 5.93
N HIS A 15 -17.21 -6.78 6.82
CA HIS A 15 -18.67 -6.77 6.79
C HIS A 15 -19.23 -5.36 7.02
N GLN A 16 -18.71 -4.64 8.02
CA GLN A 16 -19.09 -3.25 8.26
C GLN A 16 -18.83 -2.38 7.03
N ARG A 17 -17.67 -2.56 6.37
CA ARG A 17 -17.33 -1.82 5.16
C ARG A 17 -18.29 -2.12 4.00
N SER A 18 -18.68 -3.37 3.84
CA SER A 18 -19.70 -3.80 2.88
C SER A 18 -21.03 -3.07 3.11
N GLN A 19 -21.51 -3.03 4.37
CA GLN A 19 -22.75 -2.34 4.73
C GLN A 19 -22.67 -0.83 4.47
N GLU A 20 -21.56 -0.18 4.86
CA GLU A 20 -21.33 1.26 4.61
C GLU A 20 -21.38 1.63 3.12
N THR A 21 -21.01 0.70 2.24
CA THR A 21 -20.93 0.93 0.80
C THR A 21 -22.11 0.32 0.04
N ASN A 22 -23.16 -0.14 0.74
CA ASN A 22 -24.30 -0.85 0.15
C ASN A 22 -23.87 -2.05 -0.72
N GLY A 23 -22.88 -2.81 -0.25
CA GLY A 23 -22.33 -4.00 -0.91
C GLY A 23 -21.36 -3.72 -2.07
N GLN A 24 -20.98 -2.46 -2.31
CA GLN A 24 -20.09 -2.11 -3.43
C GLN A 24 -18.62 -2.44 -3.17
N SER A 25 -18.18 -2.47 -1.91
CA SER A 25 -16.78 -2.75 -1.58
C SER A 25 -16.61 -3.22 -0.14
N GLU A 26 -15.75 -4.21 0.05
CA GLU A 26 -15.25 -4.62 1.37
C GLU A 26 -13.88 -4.00 1.68
N MET A 27 -13.30 -3.22 0.74
CA MET A 27 -11.97 -2.66 0.89
C MET A 27 -11.95 -1.58 1.97
N LEU A 28 -11.15 -1.82 3.02
CA LEU A 28 -11.00 -0.90 4.14
C LEU A 28 -10.38 0.43 3.67
N ARG A 29 -10.73 1.51 4.37
CA ARG A 29 -10.31 2.87 4.05
C ARG A 29 -8.77 2.98 4.05
N PRO A 30 -8.18 3.85 3.21
CA PRO A 30 -6.72 3.92 3.07
C PRO A 30 -5.93 4.10 4.37
N HIS A 31 -6.42 4.89 5.33
CA HIS A 31 -5.74 5.12 6.61
C HIS A 31 -5.72 3.89 7.55
N LEU A 32 -6.53 2.86 7.25
CA LEU A 32 -6.53 1.59 7.99
C LEU A 32 -5.57 0.55 7.39
N GLN A 33 -4.93 0.89 6.26
CA GLN A 33 -3.98 0.01 5.59
C GLN A 33 -2.58 0.18 6.18
N LYS A 34 -1.83 -0.91 6.21
CA LYS A 34 -0.40 -0.94 6.53
C LYS A 34 0.37 -1.32 5.26
N VAL A 35 1.39 -0.53 4.91
CA VAL A 35 2.30 -0.86 3.82
C VAL A 35 3.34 -1.84 4.35
N ILE A 36 3.33 -3.06 3.81
CA ILE A 36 4.27 -4.12 4.20
C ILE A 36 5.35 -4.38 3.14
N ALA A 37 5.11 -3.95 1.91
CA ALA A 37 6.05 -4.07 0.80
C ALA A 37 5.71 -3.04 -0.28
N ILE A 38 6.72 -2.60 -1.01
CA ILE A 38 6.57 -1.82 -2.25
C ILE A 38 7.48 -2.46 -3.29
N SER A 39 6.90 -2.91 -4.40
CA SER A 39 7.65 -3.52 -5.51
C SER A 39 7.50 -2.68 -6.75
N ALA A 40 8.59 -2.46 -7.46
CA ALA A 40 8.62 -1.60 -8.63
C ALA A 40 9.52 -2.16 -9.73
N VAL A 41 9.16 -1.77 -10.96
CA VAL A 41 10.01 -1.92 -12.13
C VAL A 41 10.45 -0.53 -12.57
N LEU A 42 11.76 -0.30 -12.60
CA LEU A 42 12.35 0.93 -13.09
C LEU A 42 12.99 0.68 -14.44
N ARG A 43 12.57 1.44 -15.46
CA ARG A 43 13.20 1.47 -16.77
C ARG A 43 13.96 2.78 -16.95
N SER A 44 15.22 2.70 -17.37
CA SER A 44 16.04 3.85 -17.74
C SER A 44 16.82 3.52 -19.02
N GLY A 45 16.38 4.09 -20.14
CA GLY A 45 16.86 3.71 -21.48
C GLY A 45 16.61 2.22 -21.76
N GLU A 46 17.69 1.49 -22.01
CA GLU A 46 17.68 0.03 -22.22
C GLU A 46 17.77 -0.78 -20.93
N ARG A 47 18.06 -0.14 -19.79
CA ARG A 47 18.17 -0.84 -18.51
C ARG A 47 16.79 -1.02 -17.88
N LEU A 48 16.53 -2.24 -17.40
CA LEU A 48 15.37 -2.59 -16.61
C LEU A 48 15.84 -3.13 -15.25
N LYS A 49 15.28 -2.61 -14.17
CA LYS A 49 15.50 -3.14 -12.82
C LYS A 49 14.15 -3.49 -12.20
N VAL A 50 14.04 -4.71 -11.68
CA VAL A 50 12.88 -5.18 -10.91
C VAL A 50 13.34 -5.41 -9.48
N ALA A 51 12.69 -4.78 -8.51
CA ALA A 51 13.03 -4.94 -7.11
C ALA A 51 11.85 -4.62 -6.19
N SER A 52 11.85 -5.24 -5.02
CA SER A 52 11.14 -4.74 -3.85
C SER A 52 12.04 -3.75 -3.10
N LEU A 53 11.44 -2.71 -2.55
CA LEU A 53 12.13 -1.72 -1.72
C LEU A 53 12.28 -2.28 -0.31
N GLY A 54 13.50 -2.27 0.21
CA GLY A 54 13.84 -2.88 1.50
C GLY A 54 14.04 -4.40 1.41
N ASP A 55 14.17 -5.02 2.57
CA ASP A 55 14.23 -6.48 2.77
C ASP A 55 13.18 -6.90 3.81
N GLU A 56 13.15 -8.18 4.18
CA GLU A 56 12.18 -8.74 5.13
C GLU A 56 12.24 -8.12 6.54
N SER A 57 13.35 -7.44 6.88
CA SER A 57 13.53 -6.75 8.15
C SER A 57 13.18 -5.25 8.09
N ALA A 58 12.92 -4.73 6.89
CA ALA A 58 12.63 -3.31 6.70
C ALA A 58 11.31 -2.94 7.38
N THR A 59 11.32 -1.81 8.08
CA THR A 59 10.08 -1.25 8.63
C THR A 59 9.25 -0.60 7.53
N GLU A 60 7.97 -0.36 7.81
CA GLU A 60 7.09 0.39 6.91
C GLU A 60 7.64 1.79 6.59
N GLN A 61 8.24 2.46 7.59
CA GLN A 61 8.86 3.75 7.39
C GLN A 61 10.03 3.65 6.39
N ASP A 62 10.86 2.61 6.50
CA ASP A 62 12.02 2.42 5.63
C ASP A 62 11.60 2.28 4.17
N ILE A 63 10.60 1.43 3.90
CA ILE A 63 10.14 1.16 2.53
C ILE A 63 9.43 2.38 1.91
N ILE A 64 8.63 3.12 2.69
CA ILE A 64 7.97 4.35 2.23
C ILE A 64 9.02 5.43 1.94
N GLN A 65 10.00 5.61 2.82
CA GLN A 65 11.08 6.58 2.59
C GLN A 65 11.91 6.21 1.35
N LEU A 66 12.23 4.92 1.15
CA LEU A 66 12.92 4.47 -0.06
C LEU A 66 12.10 4.76 -1.32
N PHE A 67 10.78 4.60 -1.28
CA PHE A 67 9.90 4.91 -2.41
C PHE A 67 10.00 6.38 -2.78
N PHE A 68 9.77 7.30 -1.83
CA PHE A 68 9.81 8.74 -2.12
C PHE A 68 11.21 9.22 -2.52
N LYS A 69 12.28 8.68 -1.91
CA LYS A 69 13.66 8.95 -2.35
C LYS A 69 13.90 8.49 -3.78
N THR A 70 13.40 7.32 -4.17
CA THR A 70 13.51 6.79 -5.53
C THR A 70 12.76 7.67 -6.53
N ILE A 71 11.53 8.08 -6.21
CA ILE A 71 10.74 9.00 -7.04
C ILE A 71 11.45 10.35 -7.18
N GLN A 72 11.96 10.93 -6.09
CA GLN A 72 12.66 12.21 -6.14
C GLN A 72 13.96 12.13 -6.94
N HIS A 73 14.74 11.06 -6.79
CA HIS A 73 16.03 10.91 -7.46
C HIS A 73 15.87 10.67 -8.96
N TYR A 74 15.00 9.73 -9.36
CA TYR A 74 14.84 9.36 -10.76
C TYR A 74 13.80 10.20 -11.51
N THR A 75 12.88 10.86 -10.79
CA THR A 75 11.71 11.57 -11.32
C THR A 75 11.02 10.79 -12.46
N PRO A 76 10.67 9.52 -12.25
CA PRO A 76 10.14 8.69 -13.32
C PRO A 76 8.71 9.09 -13.68
N THR A 77 8.27 8.75 -14.88
CA THR A 77 6.83 8.65 -15.16
C THR A 77 6.26 7.50 -14.35
N LEU A 78 5.48 7.82 -13.31
CA LEU A 78 4.89 6.81 -12.44
C LEU A 78 3.68 6.15 -13.12
N ILE A 79 3.80 4.86 -13.37
CA ILE A 79 2.72 4.02 -13.92
C ILE A 79 2.30 3.04 -12.82
N SER A 80 1.00 2.93 -12.58
CA SER A 80 0.43 2.02 -11.59
C SER A 80 -0.89 1.47 -12.09
N TRP A 81 -1.31 0.33 -11.52
CA TRP A 81 -2.65 -0.18 -11.70
C TRP A 81 -3.51 0.30 -10.52
N ASN A 82 -4.47 1.21 -10.78
CA ASN A 82 -5.31 1.82 -9.75
C ASN A 82 -4.57 2.58 -8.63
N GLY A 83 -3.30 2.98 -8.85
CA GLY A 83 -2.51 3.63 -7.80
C GLY A 83 -3.05 4.98 -7.35
N SER A 84 -3.75 5.72 -8.21
CA SER A 84 -4.46 6.95 -7.80
C SER A 84 -5.66 6.68 -6.88
N GLY A 85 -6.30 5.50 -7.01
CA GLY A 85 -7.47 5.11 -6.23
C GLY A 85 -7.13 4.41 -4.91
N PHE A 86 -5.92 3.88 -4.77
CA PHE A 86 -5.53 3.10 -3.59
C PHE A 86 -4.09 3.39 -3.12
N ASP A 87 -3.08 3.03 -3.91
CA ASP A 87 -1.67 3.02 -3.49
C ASP A 87 -1.18 4.40 -3.02
N LEU A 88 -1.39 5.45 -3.82
CA LEU A 88 -0.97 6.82 -3.50
C LEU A 88 -1.76 7.41 -2.33
N PRO A 89 -3.10 7.25 -2.24
CA PRO A 89 -3.83 7.59 -1.02
C PRO A 89 -3.28 6.89 0.24
N VAL A 90 -2.99 5.59 0.18
CA VAL A 90 -2.40 4.85 1.32
C VAL A 90 -1.04 5.44 1.67
N LEU A 91 -0.13 5.58 0.71
CA LEU A 91 1.19 6.17 0.93
C LEU A 91 1.10 7.59 1.50
N HIS A 92 0.14 8.39 1.08
CA HIS A 92 -0.09 9.74 1.60
C HIS A 92 -0.51 9.74 3.08
N TYR A 93 -1.35 8.80 3.52
CA TYR A 93 -1.73 8.68 4.93
C TYR A 93 -0.62 8.10 5.82
N ARG A 94 0.37 7.40 5.24
CA ARG A 94 1.43 6.70 5.98
C ARG A 94 2.78 7.44 5.99
N ALA A 95 2.98 8.44 5.12
CA ALA A 95 4.18 9.25 5.02
C ALA A 95 4.17 10.44 6.00
#